data_AF-R6KFP7-F1
#
_entry.id   AF-R6KFP7-F1
#
_cell.length_a   1.000
_cell.length_b   1.000
_cell.length_c   1.000
_cell.angle_alpha   90.00
_cell.angle_beta   90.00
_cell.angle_gamma   90.00
#
_symmetry.space_group_name_H-M   'P 1'
#
loop_
_entity.id
_entity.type
_entity.pdbx_description
1 polymer ?
#
loop_
_entity_poly.entity_id
_entity_poly.type
_entity_poly.pdbx_seq_one_letter_code
_entity_poly.pdbx_strand_id
1 'polypeptide(L)'
;MTGRTRITGIMTAVFMAGVMAGCSVQTGNQAAPTAEKQQTKETVQETELQKPTHPEPSQIQPFPDVEKETKAEPLIGGKRIILMTDIHYLAESLTDQGDMFQAMVEHGDGKLTNYVWEITDAALEEIKLLSPDVLIISGDLSLQGEKKSHEELAKKLDEVEKAGITVLVIPGNHDINNPSASVYSGGDRYPAEPTTPEDFERIYKEFGYSEASSRDANSLSYTYDLGPSMRLLMLDTCQYEPRNKVGGMIKTETYEWIREQLEQAARDSVILLPVAHHNLLEESKVYADDCTIEHSEELIQMLEGENIPLFLSGHLHVQHFMRNNDIGIYEVVTSSLSTPPCQYGVLDYMEDETFYYYTRKVNMEKWARKNKSTDENLLNFDTYSPPVLKQIFYNQAYDAMKNSAEEETGSIFVKLTESEKQQMAKVYGDINAACYGGRAYEVVKEAVKQPGYSMWKEYCYPSILYEYLEYIIEDAVQDYNVLSIE
;
A
#
# COMPACT_ATOMS: atom_id res chain seq x y z
N MET A 1 -30.53 30.78 5.12
CA MET A 1 -29.62 31.02 6.26
C MET A 1 -29.76 29.86 7.23
N THR A 2 -28.95 28.83 7.03
CA THR A 2 -28.78 27.70 7.96
C THR A 2 -27.31 27.33 7.83
N GLY A 3 -26.50 27.89 8.71
CA GLY A 3 -25.07 27.62 8.76
C GLY A 3 -24.83 26.19 9.21
N ARG A 4 -24.16 25.41 8.37
CA ARG A 4 -23.47 24.19 8.81
C ARG A 4 -22.10 24.62 9.31
N THR A 5 -21.88 24.46 10.60
CA THR A 5 -20.55 24.59 11.20
C THR A 5 -19.73 23.39 10.74
N ARG A 6 -18.81 23.59 9.79
CA ARG A 6 -17.76 22.61 9.49
C ARG A 6 -16.86 22.55 10.72
N ILE A 7 -16.79 21.39 11.35
CA ILE A 7 -15.81 21.10 12.40
C ILE A 7 -14.52 20.76 11.66
N THR A 8 -13.58 21.69 11.61
CA THR A 8 -12.20 21.42 11.20
C THR A 8 -11.55 20.59 12.30
N GLY A 9 -11.70 19.27 12.19
CA GLY A 9 -10.94 18.32 12.99
C GLY A 9 -9.56 18.17 12.37
N ILE A 10 -8.53 18.72 13.02
CA ILE A 10 -7.16 18.31 12.74
C ILE A 10 -7.05 16.88 13.26
N MET A 11 -7.16 15.89 12.37
CA MET A 11 -6.81 14.52 12.70
C MET A 11 -5.41 14.23 12.19
N THR A 12 -4.49 14.15 13.13
CA THR A 12 -3.32 13.31 13.02
C THR A 12 -3.81 11.94 12.55
N ALA A 13 -3.40 11.49 11.36
CA ALA A 13 -3.22 10.06 11.10
C ALA A 13 -2.62 9.48 12.38
N VAL A 14 -3.23 8.44 12.95
CA VAL A 14 -2.83 7.87 14.24
C VAL A 14 -1.44 7.25 14.09
N PHE A 15 -0.42 8.10 14.06
CA PHE A 15 0.91 7.79 14.52
C PHE A 15 0.74 7.57 16.01
N MET A 16 0.83 6.31 16.46
CA MET A 16 1.13 6.03 17.85
C MET A 16 2.46 6.72 18.19
N ALA A 17 2.38 7.95 18.66
CA ALA A 17 3.45 8.62 19.36
C ALA A 17 3.62 7.89 20.70
N GLY A 18 4.50 6.89 20.73
CA GLY A 18 4.91 6.23 21.96
C GLY A 18 5.47 7.25 22.95
N VAL A 19 4.77 7.41 24.07
CA VAL A 19 5.25 8.24 25.19
C VAL A 19 6.36 7.49 25.91
N MET A 20 7.57 8.07 25.90
CA MET A 20 8.66 7.70 26.79
C MET A 20 8.42 8.16 28.23
N ALA A 21 8.54 7.24 29.18
CA ALA A 21 9.09 7.37 30.55
C ALA A 21 8.82 6.05 31.29
N GLY A 22 9.69 5.38 32.04
CA GLY A 22 11.02 5.66 32.56
C GLY A 22 11.24 4.79 33.81
N CYS A 23 12.50 4.43 34.07
CA CYS A 23 13.09 3.94 35.33
C CYS A 23 12.90 2.46 35.75
N SER A 24 13.97 1.73 35.46
CA SER A 24 14.55 0.58 36.16
C SER A 24 14.41 0.57 37.69
N VAL A 25 14.12 -0.61 38.25
CA VAL A 25 14.58 -1.04 39.58
C VAL A 25 15.10 -2.47 39.49
N GLN A 26 16.39 -2.64 39.76
CA GLN A 26 17.06 -3.92 39.99
C GLN A 26 16.77 -4.46 41.39
N THR A 27 16.42 -5.75 41.46
CA THR A 27 16.81 -6.70 42.51
C THR A 27 16.79 -8.08 41.84
N GLY A 28 17.81 -8.93 41.80
CA GLY A 28 18.85 -9.17 42.78
C GLY A 28 18.72 -10.62 43.29
N ASN A 29 19.55 -11.50 42.72
CA ASN A 29 20.08 -12.76 43.27
C ASN A 29 19.37 -14.13 43.11
N GLN A 30 20.14 -14.98 42.41
CA GLN A 30 20.73 -16.26 42.85
C GLN A 30 20.07 -17.59 42.46
N ALA A 31 20.97 -18.46 41.98
CA ALA A 31 20.74 -19.76 41.38
C ALA A 31 20.99 -20.93 42.35
N ALA A 32 20.38 -22.06 41.96
CA ALA A 32 20.74 -23.46 42.21
C ALA A 32 20.43 -24.05 43.62
N PRO A 33 20.25 -25.39 43.77
CA PRO A 33 20.57 -26.46 42.82
C PRO A 33 19.51 -27.55 42.55
N THR A 34 19.87 -28.32 41.53
CA THR A 34 19.39 -29.58 40.97
C THR A 34 19.12 -30.72 41.98
N ALA A 35 18.11 -31.54 41.69
CA ALA A 35 17.95 -32.87 42.26
C ALA A 35 17.54 -33.88 41.17
N GLU A 36 18.33 -34.96 41.10
CA GLU A 36 18.22 -36.11 40.21
C GLU A 36 16.89 -36.86 40.36
N LYS A 37 16.36 -37.39 39.26
CA LYS A 37 15.41 -38.51 39.29
C LYS A 37 15.76 -39.57 38.24
N GLN A 38 15.59 -40.79 38.71
CA GLN A 38 16.10 -42.06 38.20
C GLN A 38 15.52 -42.48 36.84
N GLN A 39 16.37 -43.11 36.04
CA GLN A 39 16.01 -43.95 34.90
C GLN A 39 15.41 -45.28 35.38
N THR A 40 14.23 -45.61 34.87
CA THR A 40 13.66 -46.96 34.92
C THR A 40 13.83 -47.59 33.54
N LYS A 41 14.57 -48.70 33.47
CA LYS A 41 14.68 -49.57 32.30
C LYS A 41 13.44 -50.47 32.23
N GLU A 42 12.69 -50.38 31.14
CA GLU A 42 11.78 -51.46 30.71
C GLU A 42 12.26 -52.00 29.37
N THR A 43 12.42 -53.32 29.34
CA THR A 43 12.86 -54.14 28.23
C THR A 43 11.63 -54.55 27.43
N VAL A 44 11.57 -54.24 26.13
CA VAL A 44 10.56 -54.77 25.21
C VAL A 44 11.26 -55.45 24.03
N GLN A 45 10.78 -56.65 23.73
CA GLN A 45 11.33 -57.64 22.81
C GLN A 45 11.32 -57.19 21.34
N GLU A 46 12.39 -57.53 20.63
CA GLU A 46 12.52 -57.42 19.18
C GLU A 46 11.46 -58.28 18.46
N THR A 47 10.74 -57.67 17.51
CA THR A 47 10.02 -58.39 16.46
C THR A 47 10.46 -57.79 15.13
N GLU A 48 11.09 -58.60 14.28
CA GLU A 48 11.59 -58.21 12.96
C GLU A 48 10.46 -57.62 12.08
N LEU A 49 10.56 -56.33 11.77
CA LEU A 49 9.77 -55.65 10.73
C LEU A 49 10.67 -55.41 9.51
N GLN A 50 10.32 -56.07 8.40
CA GLN A 50 10.98 -55.91 7.11
C GLN A 50 10.98 -54.45 6.67
N LYS A 51 12.19 -53.94 6.39
CA LYS A 51 12.45 -52.59 5.86
C LYS A 51 11.88 -52.49 4.43
N PRO A 52 11.07 -51.48 4.09
CA PRO A 52 10.66 -51.27 2.69
C PRO A 52 11.90 -50.92 1.86
N THR A 53 12.15 -51.70 0.81
CA THR A 53 13.16 -51.41 -0.21
C THR A 53 12.82 -50.11 -0.92
N HIS A 54 13.68 -49.10 -0.78
CA HIS A 54 13.64 -47.89 -1.60
C HIS A 54 13.89 -48.27 -3.07
N PRO A 55 13.13 -47.71 -4.03
CA PRO A 55 13.45 -47.89 -5.45
C PRO A 55 14.80 -47.25 -5.77
N GLU A 56 15.54 -47.89 -6.68
CA GLU A 56 16.82 -47.42 -7.21
C GLU A 56 16.71 -45.98 -7.76
N PRO A 57 17.76 -45.13 -7.65
CA PRO A 57 17.72 -43.71 -8.04
C PRO A 57 17.30 -43.45 -9.49
N SER A 58 17.34 -44.48 -10.36
CA SER A 58 16.93 -44.40 -11.77
C SER A 58 15.41 -44.51 -12.00
N GLN A 59 14.60 -44.59 -10.95
CA GLN A 59 13.13 -44.71 -11.03
C GLN A 59 12.36 -43.53 -10.42
N ILE A 60 13.06 -42.49 -9.96
CA ILE A 60 12.43 -41.22 -9.59
C ILE A 60 12.15 -40.49 -10.91
N GLN A 61 10.87 -40.35 -11.28
CA GLN A 61 10.48 -39.45 -12.36
C GLN A 61 11.01 -38.05 -12.01
N PRO A 62 11.67 -37.34 -12.94
CA PRO A 62 12.02 -35.95 -12.69
C PRO A 62 10.74 -35.22 -12.27
N PHE A 63 10.86 -34.37 -11.26
CA PHE A 63 9.80 -33.44 -10.89
C PHE A 63 9.24 -32.79 -12.16
N PRO A 64 7.90 -32.63 -12.28
CA PRO A 64 7.34 -31.96 -13.43
C PRO A 64 8.07 -30.63 -13.59
N ASP A 65 8.50 -30.38 -14.82
CA ASP A 65 9.37 -29.28 -15.21
C ASP A 65 9.02 -28.01 -14.42
N VAL A 66 10.04 -27.34 -13.87
CA VAL A 66 9.93 -25.93 -13.51
C VAL A 66 9.29 -25.25 -14.70
N GLU A 67 8.03 -24.81 -14.57
CA GLU A 67 7.33 -24.10 -15.64
C GLU A 67 8.28 -23.00 -16.12
N LYS A 68 8.77 -23.11 -17.36
CA LYS A 68 9.62 -22.07 -17.92
C LYS A 68 8.80 -20.79 -17.90
N GLU A 69 9.27 -19.81 -17.14
CA GLU A 69 8.64 -18.49 -17.10
C GLU A 69 8.70 -17.89 -18.50
N THR A 70 7.57 -17.93 -19.21
CA THR A 70 7.43 -17.34 -20.53
C THR A 70 6.99 -15.89 -20.37
N LYS A 71 7.69 -14.97 -21.04
CA LYS A 71 7.26 -13.58 -21.14
C LYS A 71 5.87 -13.53 -21.79
N ALA A 72 5.01 -12.64 -21.29
CA ALA A 72 3.73 -12.36 -21.92
C ALA A 72 3.94 -11.75 -23.31
N GLU A 73 3.02 -12.03 -24.23
CA GLU A 73 3.00 -11.37 -25.53
C GLU A 73 2.65 -9.88 -25.36
N PRO A 74 3.25 -8.98 -26.16
CA PRO A 74 2.89 -7.57 -26.18
C PRO A 74 1.40 -7.37 -26.47
N LEU A 75 0.80 -6.35 -25.88
CA LEU A 75 -0.56 -5.95 -26.21
C LEU A 75 -0.62 -5.40 -27.64
N ILE A 76 -1.55 -5.89 -28.45
CA ILE A 76 -1.72 -5.46 -29.84
C ILE A 76 -2.77 -4.36 -29.88
N GLY A 77 -2.46 -3.21 -30.51
CA GLY A 77 -3.40 -2.09 -30.67
C GLY A 77 -3.66 -1.31 -29.38
N GLY A 78 -2.71 -1.32 -28.45
CA GLY A 78 -2.81 -0.65 -27.17
C GLY A 78 -1.49 -0.61 -26.41
N LYS A 79 -1.57 -0.15 -25.16
CA LYS A 79 -0.48 -0.10 -24.19
C LYS A 79 -0.82 -0.91 -22.95
N ARG A 80 0.11 -1.77 -22.53
CA ARG A 80 0.03 -2.43 -21.23
C ARG A 80 0.82 -1.62 -20.21
N ILE A 81 0.11 -1.09 -19.23
CA ILE A 81 0.62 -0.23 -18.18
C ILE A 81 0.52 -0.98 -16.85
N ILE A 82 1.61 -1.05 -16.11
CA ILE A 82 1.58 -1.51 -14.71
C ILE A 82 1.54 -0.30 -13.81
N LEU A 83 0.60 -0.28 -12.87
CA LEU A 83 0.51 0.73 -11.82
C LEU A 83 0.87 0.09 -10.48
N MET A 84 1.92 0.60 -9.87
CA MET A 84 2.38 0.23 -8.54
C MET A 84 2.42 1.49 -7.69
N THR A 85 2.11 1.40 -6.40
CA THR A 85 2.07 2.57 -5.52
C THR A 85 2.28 2.16 -4.06
N ASP A 86 2.62 3.14 -3.23
CA ASP A 86 2.78 2.98 -1.77
C ASP A 86 3.65 1.76 -1.39
N ILE A 87 4.83 1.69 -2.02
CA ILE A 87 5.83 0.66 -1.75
C ILE A 87 6.33 0.80 -0.32
N HIS A 88 6.49 2.04 0.15
CA HIS A 88 7.03 2.36 1.46
C HIS A 88 8.34 1.63 1.76
N TYR A 89 9.23 1.63 0.78
CA TYR A 89 10.50 0.93 0.88
C TYR A 89 11.34 1.49 2.03
N LEU A 90 11.85 0.60 2.88
CA LEU A 90 12.83 0.93 3.90
C LEU A 90 14.13 0.20 3.56
N ALA A 91 15.24 0.91 3.37
CA ALA A 91 16.52 0.26 3.13
C ALA A 91 16.88 -0.71 4.28
N GLU A 92 17.38 -1.91 3.95
CA GLU A 92 17.76 -2.93 4.96
C GLU A 92 18.74 -2.37 5.98
N SER A 93 19.64 -1.48 5.53
CA SER A 93 20.66 -0.85 6.37
C SER A 93 20.10 0.14 7.41
N LEU A 94 18.81 0.49 7.36
CA LEU A 94 18.15 1.40 8.29
C LEU A 94 17.38 0.68 9.41
N THR A 95 17.47 -0.65 9.49
CA THR A 95 16.83 -1.42 10.55
C THR A 95 17.71 -2.59 10.97
N ASP A 96 17.77 -2.87 12.27
CA ASP A 96 18.31 -4.13 12.80
C ASP A 96 17.22 -5.19 13.04
N GLN A 97 15.98 -4.88 12.62
CA GLN A 97 14.77 -5.67 12.88
C GLN A 97 14.51 -5.94 14.37
N GLY A 98 15.09 -5.12 15.27
CA GLY A 98 14.89 -5.20 16.71
C GLY A 98 13.52 -4.70 17.18
N ASP A 99 13.34 -4.65 18.49
CA ASP A 99 12.04 -4.43 19.16
C ASP A 99 11.29 -3.19 18.65
N MET A 100 11.97 -2.06 18.41
CA MET A 100 11.33 -0.84 17.91
C MET A 100 10.81 -1.00 16.47
N PHE A 101 11.55 -1.71 15.61
CA PHE A 101 11.10 -1.98 14.25
C PHE A 101 9.89 -2.92 14.26
N GLN A 102 9.94 -4.00 15.05
CA GLN A 102 8.81 -4.93 15.16
C GLN A 102 7.57 -4.23 15.70
N ALA A 103 7.71 -3.40 16.74
CA ALA A 103 6.60 -2.61 17.27
C ALA A 103 6.01 -1.65 16.21
N MET A 104 6.85 -1.03 15.38
CA MET A 104 6.39 -0.18 14.27
C MET A 104 5.58 -0.98 13.24
N VAL A 105 5.99 -2.20 12.90
CA VAL A 105 5.28 -3.07 11.96
C VAL A 105 3.95 -3.56 12.55
N GLU A 106 3.94 -4.03 13.79
CA GLU A 106 2.77 -4.63 14.45
C GLU A 106 1.67 -3.62 14.81
N HIS A 107 2.05 -2.34 14.97
CA HIS A 107 1.15 -1.25 15.35
C HIS A 107 1.04 -0.15 14.29
N GLY A 108 1.62 -0.39 13.10
CA GLY A 108 1.55 0.51 11.96
C GLY A 108 0.19 0.46 11.26
N ASP A 109 0.14 0.97 10.04
CA ASP A 109 -1.04 1.09 9.18
C ASP A 109 -1.28 -0.14 8.27
N GLY A 110 -0.67 -1.29 8.59
CA GLY A 110 -0.88 -2.56 7.89
C GLY A 110 0.25 -2.97 6.94
N LYS A 111 1.24 -2.09 6.72
CA LYS A 111 2.39 -2.35 5.85
C LYS A 111 3.27 -3.46 6.40
N LEU A 112 3.56 -4.45 5.56
CA LEU A 112 4.51 -5.52 5.85
C LEU A 112 5.96 -5.04 5.61
N THR A 113 6.38 -4.00 6.33
CA THR A 113 7.72 -3.40 6.18
C THR A 113 8.83 -4.42 6.44
N ASN A 114 8.56 -5.42 7.28
CA ASN A 114 9.46 -6.54 7.56
C ASN A 114 9.70 -7.49 6.36
N TYR A 115 8.88 -7.41 5.31
CA TYR A 115 9.04 -8.16 4.06
C TYR A 115 9.04 -7.27 2.81
N VAL A 116 9.23 -5.96 2.96
CA VAL A 116 9.12 -5.01 1.84
C VAL A 116 10.18 -5.28 0.75
N TRP A 117 11.34 -5.83 1.13
CA TRP A 117 12.42 -6.17 0.21
C TRP A 117 12.00 -7.30 -0.72
N GLU A 118 11.50 -8.39 -0.14
CA GLU A 118 11.03 -9.56 -0.86
C GLU A 118 9.78 -9.25 -1.68
N ILE A 119 8.85 -8.47 -1.14
CA ILE A 119 7.63 -8.04 -1.86
C ILE A 119 8.00 -7.21 -3.09
N THR A 120 8.92 -6.24 -2.93
CA THR A 120 9.39 -5.41 -4.04
C THR A 120 10.11 -6.26 -5.09
N ASP A 121 11.02 -7.14 -4.68
CA ASP A 121 11.77 -7.99 -5.62
C ASP A 121 10.85 -8.97 -6.36
N ALA A 122 9.89 -9.59 -5.67
CA ALA A 122 8.91 -10.47 -6.28
C ALA A 122 8.03 -9.73 -7.30
N ALA A 123 7.52 -8.55 -6.94
CA ALA A 123 6.72 -7.73 -7.84
C ALA A 123 7.50 -7.34 -9.10
N LEU A 124 8.72 -6.82 -8.94
CA LEU A 124 9.54 -6.40 -10.08
C LEU A 124 9.96 -7.59 -10.97
N GLU A 125 10.24 -8.76 -10.41
CA GLU A 125 10.48 -9.98 -11.18
C GLU A 125 9.26 -10.40 -12.01
N GLU A 126 8.05 -10.36 -11.43
CA GLU A 126 6.82 -10.68 -12.14
C GLU A 126 6.51 -9.68 -13.25
N ILE A 127 6.70 -8.38 -12.98
CA ILE A 127 6.47 -7.31 -13.95
C ILE A 127 7.40 -7.47 -15.16
N LYS A 128 8.65 -7.91 -14.96
CA LYS A 128 9.57 -8.24 -16.07
C LYS A 128 9.06 -9.37 -16.97
N LEU A 129 8.25 -10.28 -16.43
CA LEU A 129 7.61 -11.34 -17.21
C LEU A 129 6.36 -10.84 -17.93
N LEU A 130 5.64 -9.88 -17.36
CA LEU A 130 4.49 -9.24 -18.00
C LEU A 130 4.85 -8.40 -19.23
N SER A 131 6.12 -8.02 -19.37
CA SER A 131 6.65 -7.21 -20.48
C SER A 131 5.76 -6.01 -20.83
N PRO A 132 5.40 -5.16 -19.83
CA PRO A 132 4.59 -3.98 -20.09
C PRO A 132 5.35 -2.95 -20.91
N ASP A 133 4.61 -2.01 -21.52
CA ASP A 133 5.19 -0.83 -22.16
C ASP A 133 5.81 0.12 -21.13
N VAL A 134 5.21 0.18 -19.93
CA VAL A 134 5.65 1.04 -18.82
C VAL A 134 5.25 0.48 -17.46
N LEU A 135 6.12 0.68 -16.47
CA LEU A 135 5.84 0.58 -15.04
C LEU A 135 5.73 2.00 -14.48
N ILE A 136 4.58 2.33 -13.90
CA ILE A 136 4.32 3.59 -13.21
C ILE A 136 4.37 3.35 -11.70
N ILE A 137 5.09 4.21 -10.98
CA ILE A 137 5.08 4.27 -9.51
C ILE A 137 4.48 5.61 -9.06
N SER A 138 3.23 5.58 -8.61
CA SER A 138 2.44 6.80 -8.31
C SER A 138 2.61 7.30 -6.87
N GLY A 139 3.84 7.36 -6.38
CA GLY A 139 4.17 7.93 -5.07
C GLY A 139 4.37 6.92 -3.94
N ASP A 140 4.78 7.48 -2.80
CA ASP A 140 5.13 6.79 -1.56
C ASP A 140 6.11 5.64 -1.79
N LEU A 141 7.21 6.00 -2.44
CA LEU A 141 8.29 5.10 -2.80
C LEU A 141 9.03 4.60 -1.56
N SER A 142 9.21 5.45 -0.56
CA SER A 142 9.93 5.18 0.69
C SER A 142 9.00 5.19 1.91
N LEU A 143 9.43 4.60 3.03
CA LEU A 143 8.62 4.52 4.23
C LEU A 143 8.35 5.91 4.83
N GLN A 144 9.40 6.72 5.04
CA GLN A 144 9.27 8.08 5.56
C GLN A 144 10.27 9.06 4.91
N GLY A 145 10.62 8.86 3.64
CA GLY A 145 11.46 9.79 2.89
C GLY A 145 12.95 9.60 3.12
N GLU A 146 13.37 8.43 3.62
CA GLU A 146 14.78 8.17 3.86
C GLU A 146 15.55 8.11 2.54
N LYS A 147 16.55 8.99 2.39
CA LYS A 147 17.38 9.06 1.19
C LYS A 147 18.01 7.74 0.80
N LYS A 148 18.43 6.96 1.80
CA LYS A 148 19.02 5.63 1.58
C LYS A 148 18.02 4.64 0.97
N SER A 149 16.77 4.68 1.41
CA SER A 149 15.68 3.87 0.85
C SER A 149 15.44 4.21 -0.62
N HIS A 150 15.40 5.51 -0.95
CA HIS A 150 15.28 5.95 -2.33
C HIS A 150 16.45 5.50 -3.22
N GLU A 151 17.69 5.64 -2.75
CA GLU A 151 18.88 5.18 -3.47
C GLU A 151 18.92 3.66 -3.70
N GLU A 152 18.41 2.87 -2.75
CA GLU A 152 18.33 1.41 -2.89
C GLU A 152 17.20 0.99 -3.83
N LEU A 153 16.02 1.60 -3.72
CA LEU A 153 14.91 1.34 -4.63
C LEU A 153 15.27 1.71 -6.07
N ALA A 154 15.89 2.88 -6.29
CA ALA A 154 16.34 3.31 -7.63
C ALA A 154 17.24 2.27 -8.32
N LYS A 155 18.12 1.57 -7.57
CA LYS A 155 18.94 0.49 -8.15
C LYS A 155 18.10 -0.71 -8.59
N LYS A 156 17.02 -1.03 -7.86
CA LYS A 156 16.10 -2.11 -8.26
C LYS A 156 15.33 -1.73 -9.52
N LEU A 157 14.93 -0.45 -9.65
CA LEU A 157 14.25 0.09 -10.84
C LEU A 157 15.16 0.13 -12.08
N ASP A 158 16.45 0.47 -11.92
CA ASP A 158 17.45 0.40 -13.00
C ASP A 158 17.56 -1.02 -13.60
N GLU A 159 17.40 -2.07 -12.79
CA GLU A 159 17.34 -3.45 -13.30
C GLU A 159 16.05 -3.78 -14.08
N VAL A 160 14.98 -2.98 -13.93
CA VAL A 160 13.75 -3.07 -14.72
C VAL A 160 13.95 -2.39 -16.07
N GLU A 161 14.56 -1.20 -16.10
CA GLU A 161 14.91 -0.51 -17.34
C GLU A 161 15.90 -1.29 -18.20
N LYS A 162 16.92 -1.89 -17.58
CA LYS A 162 17.85 -2.82 -18.27
C LYS A 162 17.14 -4.01 -18.90
N ALA A 163 15.95 -4.38 -18.41
CA ALA A 163 15.12 -5.43 -19.01
C ALA A 163 14.25 -4.93 -20.18
N GLY A 164 14.35 -3.65 -20.54
CA GLY A 164 13.66 -3.00 -21.65
C GLY A 164 12.27 -2.45 -21.31
N ILE A 165 11.99 -2.22 -20.02
CA ILE A 165 10.70 -1.70 -19.54
C ILE A 165 10.91 -0.28 -19.06
N THR A 166 10.15 0.67 -19.62
CA THR A 166 10.14 2.06 -19.15
C THR A 166 9.68 2.13 -17.70
N VAL A 167 10.35 2.90 -16.84
CA VAL A 167 9.90 3.14 -15.47
C VAL A 167 9.67 4.64 -15.26
N LEU A 168 8.50 5.01 -14.75
CA LEU A 168 8.12 6.39 -14.47
C LEU A 168 7.70 6.53 -13.02
N VAL A 169 8.20 7.57 -12.35
CA VAL A 169 7.88 7.82 -10.94
C VAL A 169 7.42 9.25 -10.70
N ILE A 170 6.58 9.43 -9.68
CA ILE A 170 6.27 10.72 -9.04
C ILE A 170 6.38 10.53 -7.52
N PRO A 171 6.64 11.58 -6.73
CA PRO A 171 6.68 11.45 -5.28
C PRO A 171 5.29 11.24 -4.68
N GLY A 172 5.24 10.62 -3.50
CA GLY A 172 4.10 10.70 -2.59
C GLY A 172 4.40 11.53 -1.35
N ASN A 173 3.41 11.68 -0.48
CA ASN A 173 3.52 12.56 0.67
C ASN A 173 4.58 12.10 1.69
N HIS A 174 5.02 10.84 1.64
CA HIS A 174 6.07 10.34 2.52
C HIS A 174 7.49 10.64 2.03
N ASP A 175 7.69 10.97 0.76
CA ASP A 175 9.01 10.86 0.13
C ASP A 175 9.94 12.06 0.38
N ILE A 176 9.39 13.28 0.37
CA ILE A 176 10.19 14.51 0.27
C ILE A 176 10.08 15.37 1.53
N ASN A 177 11.23 15.84 2.03
CA ASN A 177 11.36 16.69 3.22
C ASN A 177 10.62 16.15 4.45
N ASN A 178 10.44 14.83 4.53
CA ASN A 178 9.66 14.21 5.59
C ASN A 178 10.48 14.17 6.90
N PRO A 179 10.03 14.86 7.97
CA PRO A 179 10.76 14.89 9.24
C PRO A 179 10.74 13.57 10.00
N SER A 180 9.96 12.58 9.53
CA SER A 180 9.82 11.25 10.14
C SER A 180 10.82 10.23 9.61
N ALA A 181 11.67 10.58 8.64
CA ALA A 181 12.76 9.74 8.13
C ALA A 181 13.55 9.13 9.30
N SER A 182 13.61 7.79 9.37
CA SER A 182 14.09 7.11 10.59
C SER A 182 15.00 5.91 10.33
N VAL A 183 15.88 5.66 11.30
CA VAL A 183 16.64 4.42 11.50
C VAL A 183 16.10 3.74 12.77
N TYR A 184 15.87 2.44 12.69
CA TYR A 184 15.40 1.63 13.81
C TYR A 184 16.55 0.79 14.34
N SER A 185 16.87 0.93 15.64
CA SER A 185 17.87 0.07 16.27
C SER A 185 17.57 -0.24 17.72
N GLY A 186 17.58 -1.53 18.05
CA GLY A 186 17.19 -2.03 19.36
C GLY A 186 15.77 -1.60 19.72
N GLY A 187 15.63 -0.96 20.89
CA GLY A 187 14.35 -0.43 21.39
C GLY A 187 14.09 1.04 21.03
N ASP A 188 14.91 1.65 20.16
CA ASP A 188 14.86 3.08 19.88
C ASP A 188 14.71 3.41 18.38
N ARG A 189 14.24 4.62 18.10
CA ARG A 189 14.13 5.23 16.75
C ARG A 189 15.03 6.46 16.68
N TYR A 190 15.86 6.54 15.65
CA TYR A 190 16.80 7.64 15.42
C TYR A 190 16.48 8.35 14.08
N PRO A 191 16.75 9.65 13.93
CA PRO A 191 16.56 10.34 12.65
C PRO A 191 17.47 9.77 11.55
N ALA A 192 16.92 9.59 10.35
CA ALA A 192 17.67 9.34 9.12
C ALA A 192 17.78 10.63 8.29
N GLU A 193 18.63 10.62 7.26
CA GLU A 193 18.68 11.71 6.27
C GLU A 193 17.44 11.67 5.37
N PRO A 194 16.56 12.69 5.38
CA PRO A 194 15.44 12.77 4.46
C PRO A 194 15.92 13.21 3.07
N THR A 195 15.13 12.95 2.03
CA THR A 195 15.36 13.56 0.71
C THR A 195 14.86 15.00 0.65
N THR A 196 15.47 15.78 -0.24
CA THR A 196 14.97 17.08 -0.74
C THR A 196 14.32 16.88 -2.12
N PRO A 197 13.56 17.86 -2.65
CA PRO A 197 13.04 17.77 -4.02
C PRO A 197 14.14 17.53 -5.06
N GLU A 198 15.30 18.19 -4.90
CA GLU A 198 16.45 18.03 -5.80
C GLU A 198 17.15 16.67 -5.64
N ASP A 199 17.14 16.11 -4.42
CA ASP A 199 17.61 14.74 -4.21
C ASP A 199 16.69 13.73 -4.89
N PHE A 200 15.37 13.89 -4.77
CA PHE A 200 14.39 13.03 -5.42
C PHE A 200 14.55 13.06 -6.94
N GLU A 201 14.54 14.25 -7.56
CA GLU A 201 14.76 14.40 -9.01
C GLU A 201 16.09 13.79 -9.44
N ARG A 202 17.17 13.99 -8.66
CA ARG A 202 18.48 13.44 -9.01
C ARG A 202 18.55 11.92 -8.91
N ILE A 203 17.97 11.35 -7.86
CA ILE A 203 17.94 9.90 -7.63
C ILE A 203 17.12 9.22 -8.73
N TYR A 204 15.98 9.82 -9.08
CA TYR A 204 15.05 9.25 -10.04
C TYR A 204 15.17 9.84 -11.45
N LYS A 205 16.27 10.53 -11.74
CA LYS A 205 16.46 11.31 -12.97
C LYS A 205 16.09 10.54 -14.25
N GLU A 206 16.54 9.29 -14.35
CA GLU A 206 16.35 8.46 -15.54
C GLU A 206 14.97 7.80 -15.58
N PHE A 207 14.18 7.85 -14.51
CA PHE A 207 12.84 7.26 -14.45
C PHE A 207 11.75 8.30 -14.77
N GLY A 208 11.86 8.87 -15.97
CA GLY A 208 10.93 9.87 -16.53
C GLY A 208 11.44 11.31 -16.57
N TYR A 209 12.16 11.80 -15.56
CA TYR A 209 12.51 13.24 -15.46
C TYR A 209 13.44 13.75 -16.56
N SER A 210 14.43 12.97 -17.00
CA SER A 210 15.34 13.35 -18.09
C SER A 210 14.77 13.10 -19.49
N GLU A 211 13.70 12.31 -19.56
CA GLU A 211 13.08 11.85 -20.81
C GLU A 211 11.76 12.57 -21.08
N ALA A 212 11.29 13.37 -20.12
CA ALA A 212 10.04 14.10 -20.19
C ALA A 212 9.96 15.05 -21.38
N SER A 213 8.81 15.05 -22.04
CA SER A 213 8.50 15.97 -23.16
C SER A 213 8.24 17.40 -22.67
N SER A 214 7.70 17.54 -21.45
CA SER A 214 7.54 18.82 -20.75
C SER A 214 7.68 18.59 -19.26
N ARG A 215 8.23 19.58 -18.53
CA ARG A 215 8.25 19.59 -17.07
C ARG A 215 7.62 20.85 -16.54
N ASP A 216 6.88 20.74 -15.44
CA ASP A 216 6.51 21.91 -14.66
C ASP A 216 7.76 22.49 -13.98
N ALA A 217 7.79 23.81 -13.85
CA ALA A 217 8.86 24.52 -13.17
C ALA A 217 8.62 24.64 -11.64
N ASN A 218 7.41 24.34 -11.18
CA ASN A 218 6.96 24.62 -9.81
C ASN A 218 6.68 23.37 -8.97
N SER A 219 6.72 22.19 -9.59
CA SER A 219 6.57 20.89 -8.96
C SER A 219 7.47 19.85 -9.66
N LEU A 220 7.45 18.62 -9.16
CA LEU A 220 8.06 17.47 -9.83
C LEU A 220 7.13 16.84 -10.89
N SER A 221 6.15 17.59 -11.40
CA SER A 221 5.25 17.14 -12.47
C SER A 221 5.94 17.16 -13.85
N TYR A 222 5.57 16.22 -14.71
CA TYR A 222 6.09 16.13 -16.08
C TYR A 222 5.14 15.36 -17.01
N THR A 223 5.37 15.47 -18.31
CA THR A 223 4.72 14.62 -19.32
C THR A 223 5.71 13.64 -19.93
N TYR A 224 5.24 12.45 -20.28
CA TYR A 224 6.03 11.43 -20.94
C TYR A 224 5.27 10.86 -22.14
N ASP A 225 5.88 10.90 -23.33
CA ASP A 225 5.29 10.33 -24.55
C ASP A 225 5.49 8.81 -24.58
N LEU A 226 4.43 8.04 -24.31
CA LEU A 226 4.43 6.58 -24.38
C LEU A 226 4.16 6.12 -25.82
N GLY A 227 5.11 6.41 -26.70
CA GLY A 227 4.94 6.22 -28.14
C GLY A 227 4.12 7.34 -28.79
N PRO A 228 3.67 7.16 -30.05
CA PRO A 228 3.09 8.24 -30.84
C PRO A 228 1.62 8.56 -30.54
N SER A 229 0.90 7.65 -29.85
CA SER A 229 -0.55 7.74 -29.65
C SER A 229 -0.96 8.04 -28.22
N MET A 230 -0.04 7.98 -27.25
CA MET A 230 -0.35 8.16 -25.84
C MET A 230 0.70 9.00 -25.12
N ARG A 231 0.24 9.90 -24.27
CA ARG A 231 1.02 10.74 -23.37
C ARG A 231 0.56 10.52 -21.94
N LEU A 232 1.50 10.39 -21.03
CA LEU A 232 1.25 10.30 -19.60
C LEU A 232 1.42 11.70 -18.99
N LEU A 233 0.47 12.12 -18.17
CA LEU A 233 0.53 13.36 -17.40
C LEU A 233 0.82 13.00 -15.93
N MET A 234 2.09 13.06 -15.55
CA MET A 234 2.60 12.64 -14.26
C MET A 234 2.57 13.83 -13.29
N LEU A 235 1.67 13.81 -12.31
CA LEU A 235 1.37 14.93 -11.44
C LEU A 235 1.97 14.76 -10.03
N ASP A 236 2.92 15.62 -9.68
CA ASP A 236 3.30 15.84 -8.30
C ASP A 236 2.22 16.68 -7.61
N THR A 237 1.53 16.03 -6.68
CA THR A 237 0.45 16.60 -5.87
C THR A 237 0.86 16.81 -4.43
N CYS A 238 2.15 16.63 -4.10
CA CYS A 238 2.62 16.60 -2.73
C CYS A 238 2.88 18.00 -2.18
N GLN A 239 2.65 18.16 -0.88
CA GLN A 239 2.97 19.38 -0.15
C GLN A 239 4.21 19.16 0.73
N TYR A 240 5.38 19.58 0.23
CA TYR A 240 6.66 19.46 0.95
C TYR A 240 7.37 20.80 1.22
N GLU A 241 6.70 21.92 0.93
CA GLU A 241 7.17 23.29 1.21
C GLU A 241 6.04 24.16 1.77
N PRO A 242 6.26 24.97 2.83
CA PRO A 242 7.48 25.05 3.64
C PRO A 242 7.68 23.85 4.58
N ARG A 243 6.74 22.89 4.62
CA ARG A 243 6.78 21.67 5.41
C ARG A 243 6.09 20.54 4.66
N ASN A 244 6.53 19.32 4.92
CA ASN A 244 5.84 18.09 4.54
C ASN A 244 4.46 18.01 5.21
N LYS A 245 3.43 17.65 4.44
CA LYS A 245 2.06 17.37 4.88
C LYS A 245 1.57 16.06 4.27
N VAL A 246 0.54 15.49 4.89
CA VAL A 246 -0.17 14.31 4.37
C VAL A 246 -1.03 14.68 3.17
N GLY A 247 -1.90 15.69 3.29
CA GLY A 247 -2.80 16.10 2.21
C GLY A 247 -2.10 16.67 0.96
N GLY A 248 -2.73 16.45 -0.19
CA GLY A 248 -2.24 16.87 -1.51
C GLY A 248 -2.80 18.21 -1.99
N MET A 249 -2.05 18.91 -2.82
CA MET A 249 -2.54 20.09 -3.54
C MET A 249 -1.83 20.25 -4.88
N ILE A 250 -2.44 21.00 -5.79
CA ILE A 250 -1.78 21.47 -7.02
C ILE A 250 -1.61 22.99 -6.93
N LYS A 251 -0.39 23.48 -7.19
CA LYS A 251 -0.10 24.91 -7.20
C LYS A 251 -0.80 25.60 -8.37
N THR A 252 -1.13 26.87 -8.22
CA THR A 252 -1.77 27.65 -9.30
C THR A 252 -0.92 27.66 -10.57
N GLU A 253 0.40 27.81 -10.44
CA GLU A 253 1.32 27.78 -11.57
C GLU A 253 1.37 26.39 -12.24
N THR A 254 1.25 25.32 -11.46
CA THR A 254 1.15 23.95 -11.99
C THR A 254 -0.18 23.74 -12.73
N TYR A 255 -1.29 24.34 -12.28
CA TYR A 255 -2.56 24.33 -13.03
C TYR A 255 -2.46 25.06 -14.37
N GLU A 256 -1.70 26.16 -14.45
CA GLU A 256 -1.41 26.83 -15.73
C GLU A 256 -0.64 25.90 -16.68
N TRP A 257 0.38 25.20 -16.16
CA TRP A 257 1.12 24.21 -16.93
C TRP A 257 0.24 23.03 -17.38
N ILE A 258 -0.63 22.50 -16.50
CA ILE A 258 -1.58 21.42 -16.84
C ILE A 258 -2.48 21.86 -18.01
N ARG A 259 -3.00 23.08 -17.99
CA ARG A 259 -3.81 23.62 -19.09
C ARG A 259 -3.04 23.62 -20.41
N GLU A 260 -1.78 24.02 -20.39
CA GLU A 260 -0.93 23.97 -21.58
C GLU A 260 -0.70 22.53 -22.09
N GLN A 261 -0.57 21.55 -21.19
CA GLN A 261 -0.40 20.14 -21.57
C GLN A 261 -1.69 19.55 -22.16
N LEU A 262 -2.85 19.91 -21.62
CA LEU A 262 -4.15 19.51 -22.15
C LEU A 262 -4.35 20.03 -23.57
N GLU A 263 -4.10 21.32 -23.79
CA GLU A 263 -4.18 21.90 -25.14
C GLU A 263 -3.16 21.28 -26.12
N GLN A 264 -1.97 20.91 -25.64
CA GLN A 264 -0.96 20.22 -26.46
C GLN A 264 -1.42 18.81 -26.84
N ALA A 265 -1.92 18.04 -25.89
CA ALA A 265 -2.43 16.69 -26.15
C ALA A 265 -3.58 16.70 -27.16
N ALA A 266 -4.51 17.65 -27.02
CA ALA A 266 -5.61 17.84 -27.98
C ALA A 266 -5.10 18.21 -29.38
N ARG A 267 -4.09 19.09 -29.49
CA ARG A 267 -3.45 19.45 -30.77
C ARG A 267 -2.73 18.27 -31.42
N ASP A 268 -2.05 17.46 -30.61
CA ASP A 268 -1.29 16.30 -31.05
C ASP A 268 -2.20 15.10 -31.35
N SER A 269 -3.47 15.14 -30.92
CA SER A 269 -4.45 14.05 -31.04
C SER A 269 -3.95 12.75 -30.39
N VAL A 270 -3.38 12.89 -29.20
CA VAL A 270 -2.90 11.76 -28.39
C VAL A 270 -3.85 11.48 -27.24
N ILE A 271 -3.91 10.23 -26.82
CA ILE A 271 -4.55 9.82 -25.57
C ILE A 271 -3.74 10.40 -24.41
N LEU A 272 -4.37 11.13 -23.49
CA LEU A 272 -3.72 11.64 -22.29
C LEU A 272 -4.19 10.85 -21.07
N LEU A 273 -3.24 10.23 -20.35
CA LEU A 273 -3.52 9.49 -19.11
C LEU A 273 -2.91 10.22 -17.91
N PRO A 274 -3.72 10.92 -17.09
CA PRO A 274 -3.26 11.56 -15.87
C PRO A 274 -3.02 10.55 -14.73
N VAL A 275 -1.93 10.76 -14.01
CA VAL A 275 -1.54 9.97 -12.84
C VAL A 275 -1.09 10.91 -11.73
N ALA A 276 -1.57 10.69 -10.50
CA ALA A 276 -1.11 11.38 -9.31
C ALA A 276 -0.96 10.42 -8.13
N HIS A 277 -0.38 10.90 -7.03
CA HIS A 277 -0.38 10.16 -5.78
C HIS A 277 -1.72 10.28 -5.05
N HIS A 278 -2.15 11.51 -4.74
CA HIS A 278 -3.41 11.79 -4.06
C HIS A 278 -4.63 11.58 -4.98
N ASN A 279 -5.80 11.37 -4.38
CA ASN A 279 -7.01 11.03 -5.11
C ASN A 279 -7.65 12.26 -5.77
N LEU A 280 -8.28 12.05 -6.93
CA LEU A 280 -9.02 13.08 -7.66
C LEU A 280 -10.42 13.27 -7.07
N LEU A 281 -11.12 12.18 -6.81
CA LEU A 281 -12.46 12.09 -6.28
C LEU A 281 -12.43 11.87 -4.76
N GLU A 282 -13.57 12.08 -4.11
CA GLU A 282 -13.76 11.81 -2.67
C GLU A 282 -13.89 10.29 -2.43
N GLU A 283 -12.81 9.55 -2.68
CA GLU A 283 -12.71 8.08 -2.55
C GLU A 283 -12.81 7.58 -1.09
N SER A 284 -12.86 8.50 -0.12
CA SER A 284 -13.13 8.20 1.27
C SER A 284 -14.04 9.27 1.87
N LYS A 285 -15.18 8.85 2.45
CA LYS A 285 -16.09 9.77 3.16
C LYS A 285 -15.54 10.25 4.51
N VAL A 286 -14.51 9.59 5.05
CA VAL A 286 -13.95 9.86 6.39
C VAL A 286 -12.63 10.60 6.33
N TYR A 287 -11.83 10.40 5.27
CA TYR A 287 -10.47 10.94 5.15
C TYR A 287 -10.29 11.88 3.94
N ALA A 288 -11.37 12.51 3.47
CA ALA A 288 -11.34 13.36 2.27
C ALA A 288 -10.30 14.49 2.33
N ASP A 289 -10.13 15.14 3.49
CA ASP A 289 -9.21 16.28 3.64
C ASP A 289 -7.72 15.90 3.53
N ASP A 290 -7.37 14.65 3.81
CA ASP A 290 -5.99 14.15 3.73
C ASP A 290 -5.74 13.32 2.45
N CYS A 291 -6.78 12.72 1.85
CA CYS A 291 -6.61 11.83 0.71
C CYS A 291 -6.92 12.45 -0.65
N THR A 292 -7.90 13.36 -0.73
CA THR A 292 -8.30 14.01 -1.97
C THR A 292 -7.49 15.27 -2.19
N ILE A 293 -7.07 15.52 -3.43
CA ILE A 293 -6.35 16.74 -3.81
C ILE A 293 -7.18 17.98 -3.41
N GLU A 294 -6.55 18.91 -2.67
CA GLU A 294 -7.17 20.19 -2.34
C GLU A 294 -7.64 20.89 -3.63
N HIS A 295 -8.92 21.24 -3.68
CA HIS A 295 -9.57 21.87 -4.84
C HIS A 295 -9.57 21.01 -6.12
N SER A 296 -9.69 19.69 -6.00
CA SER A 296 -9.73 18.77 -7.13
C SER A 296 -10.84 19.05 -8.14
N GLU A 297 -11.90 19.78 -7.76
CA GLU A 297 -12.98 20.19 -8.66
C GLU A 297 -12.50 20.98 -9.89
N GLU A 298 -11.39 21.71 -9.76
CA GLU A 298 -10.78 22.43 -10.88
C GLU A 298 -10.12 21.46 -11.86
N LEU A 299 -9.36 20.47 -11.35
CA LEU A 299 -8.74 19.44 -12.17
C LEU A 299 -9.79 18.57 -12.86
N ILE A 300 -10.84 18.15 -12.14
CA ILE A 300 -11.96 17.38 -12.72
C ILE A 300 -12.57 18.13 -13.90
N GLN A 301 -12.87 19.43 -13.74
CA GLN A 301 -13.44 20.24 -14.83
C GLN A 301 -12.51 20.34 -16.04
N MET A 302 -11.20 20.47 -15.82
CA MET A 302 -10.22 20.51 -16.92
C MET A 302 -10.14 19.17 -17.66
N LEU A 303 -10.05 18.05 -16.93
CA LEU A 303 -9.92 16.72 -17.51
C LEU A 303 -11.19 16.30 -18.26
N GLU A 304 -12.36 16.46 -17.63
CA GLU A 304 -13.65 16.16 -18.27
C GLU A 304 -13.95 17.09 -19.45
N GLY A 305 -13.51 18.35 -19.39
CA GLY A 305 -13.63 19.31 -20.50
C GLY A 305 -12.92 18.86 -21.77
N GLU A 306 -11.84 18.09 -21.63
CA GLU A 306 -11.09 17.47 -22.73
C GLU A 306 -11.49 16.00 -22.99
N ASN A 307 -12.57 15.54 -22.37
CA ASN A 307 -13.09 14.16 -22.45
C ASN A 307 -12.09 13.07 -22.01
N ILE A 308 -11.20 13.38 -21.07
CA ILE A 308 -10.27 12.39 -20.51
C ILE A 308 -11.07 11.43 -19.60
N PRO A 309 -11.08 10.11 -19.87
CA PRO A 309 -12.01 9.19 -19.23
C PRO A 309 -11.47 8.55 -17.94
N LEU A 310 -10.16 8.61 -17.69
CA LEU A 310 -9.50 7.85 -16.63
C LEU A 310 -8.43 8.67 -15.91
N PHE A 311 -8.40 8.56 -14.59
CA PHE A 311 -7.38 9.06 -13.69
C PHE A 311 -6.85 7.91 -12.82
N LEU A 312 -5.54 7.88 -12.60
CA LEU A 312 -4.89 6.85 -11.79
C LEU A 312 -4.26 7.45 -10.53
N SER A 313 -4.53 6.84 -9.37
CA SER A 313 -3.99 7.31 -8.09
C SER A 313 -3.62 6.18 -7.12
N GLY A 314 -3.07 6.56 -5.96
CA GLY A 314 -2.69 5.68 -4.85
C GLY A 314 -3.10 6.29 -3.50
N HIS A 315 -2.16 6.35 -2.55
CA HIS A 315 -2.26 7.08 -1.27
C HIS A 315 -3.26 6.50 -0.25
N LEU A 316 -4.47 6.13 -0.67
CA LEU A 316 -5.50 5.58 0.22
C LEU A 316 -5.15 4.15 0.70
N HIS A 317 -4.22 3.47 0.03
CA HIS A 317 -3.85 2.06 0.19
C HIS A 317 -4.99 1.05 -0.07
N VAL A 318 -6.21 1.52 -0.32
CA VAL A 318 -7.39 0.71 -0.59
C VAL A 318 -7.57 0.56 -2.09
N GLN A 319 -7.74 -0.68 -2.56
CA GLN A 319 -8.09 -0.92 -3.96
C GLN A 319 -9.54 -0.51 -4.21
N HIS A 320 -9.73 0.52 -5.03
CA HIS A 320 -11.05 1.07 -5.34
C HIS A 320 -11.11 1.67 -6.75
N PHE A 321 -12.33 1.94 -7.23
CA PHE A 321 -12.55 2.83 -8.35
C PHE A 321 -13.91 3.53 -8.21
N MET A 322 -13.97 4.79 -8.59
CA MET A 322 -15.19 5.58 -8.64
C MET A 322 -15.35 6.27 -9.99
N ARG A 323 -16.59 6.64 -10.32
CA ARG A 323 -16.89 7.52 -11.44
C ARG A 323 -17.47 8.84 -10.93
N ASN A 324 -16.99 9.95 -11.45
CA ASN A 324 -17.60 11.24 -11.19
C ASN A 324 -18.97 11.33 -11.89
N ASN A 325 -20.05 11.24 -11.12
CA ASN A 325 -21.42 11.18 -11.64
C ASN A 325 -21.65 10.02 -12.63
N ASP A 326 -22.81 9.98 -13.29
CA ASP A 326 -23.18 8.88 -14.20
C ASP A 326 -22.37 8.87 -15.52
N ILE A 327 -21.72 9.97 -15.89
CA ILE A 327 -21.09 10.15 -17.21
C ILE A 327 -19.65 10.70 -17.18
N GLY A 328 -19.11 11.06 -16.03
CA GLY A 328 -17.81 11.72 -15.92
C GLY A 328 -16.61 10.79 -15.91
N ILE A 329 -15.46 11.34 -15.49
CA ILE A 329 -14.16 10.66 -15.39
C ILE A 329 -14.20 9.52 -14.36
N TYR A 330 -13.53 8.42 -14.68
CA TYR A 330 -13.23 7.36 -13.71
C TYR A 330 -11.93 7.66 -12.99
N GLU A 331 -11.89 7.40 -11.70
CA GLU A 331 -10.65 7.25 -10.94
C GLU A 331 -10.46 5.79 -10.56
N VAL A 332 -9.23 5.29 -10.71
CA VAL A 332 -8.82 4.01 -10.14
C VAL A 332 -7.74 4.29 -9.09
N VAL A 333 -8.03 3.87 -7.86
CA VAL A 333 -7.08 3.89 -6.74
C VAL A 333 -6.47 2.51 -6.61
N THR A 334 -5.17 2.39 -6.87
CA THR A 334 -4.47 1.11 -6.67
C THR A 334 -4.08 0.95 -5.20
N SER A 335 -4.33 -0.22 -4.63
CA SER A 335 -3.91 -0.51 -3.24
C SER A 335 -2.39 -0.50 -3.08
N SER A 336 -1.95 -0.27 -1.84
CA SER A 336 -0.53 -0.29 -1.48
C SER A 336 0.12 -1.64 -1.79
N LEU A 337 1.30 -1.62 -2.43
CA LEU A 337 2.08 -2.82 -2.70
C LEU A 337 2.50 -3.52 -1.40
N SER A 338 2.85 -2.76 -0.37
CA SER A 338 3.38 -3.28 0.89
C SER A 338 2.30 -3.72 1.87
N THR A 339 1.02 -3.46 1.58
CA THR A 339 -0.09 -3.82 2.46
C THR A 339 -0.86 -5.01 1.88
N PRO A 340 -1.23 -6.04 2.67
CA PRO A 340 -1.99 -7.17 2.16
C PRO A 340 -3.29 -6.73 1.46
N PRO A 341 -3.60 -7.29 0.27
CA PRO A 341 -3.06 -8.53 -0.28
C PRO A 341 -1.73 -8.41 -1.03
N CYS A 342 -1.06 -7.25 -1.04
CA CYS A 342 0.17 -6.97 -1.77
C CYS A 342 -0.03 -7.15 -3.28
N GLN A 343 -0.71 -6.19 -3.90
CA GLN A 343 -1.11 -6.25 -5.31
C GLN A 343 -0.74 -4.98 -6.06
N TYR A 344 -0.66 -5.09 -7.38
CA TYR A 344 -0.45 -3.97 -8.31
C TYR A 344 -1.54 -3.99 -9.39
N GLY A 345 -1.78 -2.84 -10.02
CA GLY A 345 -2.72 -2.69 -11.12
C GLY A 345 -2.09 -3.06 -12.46
N VAL A 346 -2.89 -3.68 -13.33
CA VAL A 346 -2.58 -3.88 -14.75
C VAL A 346 -3.67 -3.20 -15.55
N LEU A 347 -3.28 -2.25 -16.39
CA LEU A 347 -4.15 -1.52 -17.29
C LEU A 347 -3.77 -1.85 -18.72
N ASP A 348 -4.66 -2.54 -19.43
CA ASP A 348 -4.59 -2.68 -20.87
C ASP A 348 -5.44 -1.55 -21.48
N TYR A 349 -4.79 -0.53 -22.05
CA TYR A 349 -5.43 0.65 -22.63
C TYR A 349 -5.30 0.63 -24.15
N MET A 350 -6.42 0.65 -24.86
CA MET A 350 -6.47 0.46 -26.31
C MET A 350 -6.43 1.78 -27.08
N GLU A 351 -6.02 1.73 -28.35
CA GLU A 351 -5.97 2.90 -29.23
C GLU A 351 -7.35 3.50 -29.55
N ASP A 352 -8.44 2.74 -29.34
CA ASP A 352 -9.83 3.21 -29.46
C ASP A 352 -10.40 3.76 -28.14
N GLU A 353 -9.54 4.02 -27.16
CA GLU A 353 -9.85 4.56 -25.83
C GLU A 353 -10.64 3.61 -24.91
N THR A 354 -10.88 2.37 -25.34
CA THR A 354 -11.36 1.31 -24.43
C THR A 354 -10.24 0.90 -23.48
N PHE A 355 -10.60 0.47 -22.27
CA PHE A 355 -9.60 0.03 -21.31
C PHE A 355 -10.11 -1.06 -20.37
N TYR A 356 -9.17 -1.90 -19.95
CA TYR A 356 -9.40 -2.97 -18.99
C TYR A 356 -8.36 -2.89 -17.88
N TYR A 357 -8.82 -2.51 -16.69
CA TYR A 357 -8.03 -2.52 -15.47
C TYR A 357 -8.33 -3.78 -14.65
N TYR A 358 -7.29 -4.42 -14.15
CA TYR A 358 -7.42 -5.47 -13.15
C TYR A 358 -6.22 -5.52 -12.22
N THR A 359 -6.40 -6.02 -11.00
CA THR A 359 -5.29 -6.21 -10.06
C THR A 359 -4.63 -7.57 -10.20
N ARG A 360 -3.34 -7.62 -9.83
CA ARG A 360 -2.60 -8.85 -9.64
C ARG A 360 -1.92 -8.85 -8.29
N LYS A 361 -2.19 -9.90 -7.50
CA LYS A 361 -1.46 -10.19 -6.28
C LYS A 361 -0.06 -10.71 -6.59
N VAL A 362 0.94 -10.20 -5.87
CA VAL A 362 2.32 -10.68 -5.95
C VAL A 362 2.41 -12.11 -5.43
N ASN A 363 2.97 -13.03 -6.22
CA ASN A 363 3.10 -14.43 -5.84
C ASN A 363 4.35 -14.67 -4.98
N MET A 364 4.26 -14.21 -3.74
CA MET A 364 5.34 -14.31 -2.74
C MET A 364 5.80 -15.75 -2.50
N GLU A 365 4.87 -16.71 -2.47
CA GLU A 365 5.27 -18.10 -2.23
C GLU A 365 6.04 -18.70 -3.41
N LYS A 366 5.67 -18.37 -4.65
CA LYS A 366 6.44 -18.77 -5.84
C LYS A 366 7.83 -18.15 -5.80
N TRP A 367 7.92 -16.85 -5.48
CA TRP A 367 9.19 -16.16 -5.34
C TRP A 367 10.06 -16.77 -4.23
N ALA A 368 9.48 -17.06 -3.06
CA ALA A 368 10.16 -17.67 -1.93
C ALA A 368 10.73 -19.05 -2.28
N ARG A 369 9.94 -19.89 -2.97
CA ARG A 369 10.39 -21.21 -3.46
C ARG A 369 11.51 -21.08 -4.50
N LYS A 370 11.37 -20.17 -5.46
CA LYS A 370 12.38 -19.90 -6.51
C LYS A 370 13.71 -19.44 -5.89
N ASN A 371 13.65 -18.57 -4.88
CA ASN A 371 14.81 -18.04 -4.17
C ASN A 371 15.29 -18.92 -3.01
N LYS A 372 14.72 -20.12 -2.83
CA LYS A 372 15.08 -21.10 -1.80
C LYS A 372 15.03 -20.51 -0.38
N SER A 373 14.06 -19.62 -0.13
CA SER A 373 13.81 -19.09 1.20
C SER A 373 13.49 -20.24 2.16
N THR A 374 13.95 -20.11 3.40
CA THR A 374 13.60 -21.00 4.52
C THR A 374 12.63 -20.34 5.50
N ASP A 375 12.15 -19.14 5.18
CA ASP A 375 11.16 -18.44 5.99
C ASP A 375 9.76 -19.02 5.72
N GLU A 376 9.16 -19.61 6.75
CA GLU A 376 7.84 -20.23 6.66
C GLU A 376 6.73 -19.23 6.36
N ASN A 377 6.86 -17.95 6.76
CA ASN A 377 5.87 -16.92 6.44
C ASN A 377 5.93 -16.58 4.96
N LEU A 378 7.12 -16.47 4.36
CA LEU A 378 7.26 -16.22 2.92
C LEU A 378 6.81 -17.44 2.08
N LEU A 379 7.08 -18.67 2.55
CA LEU A 379 6.67 -19.91 1.88
C LEU A 379 5.15 -20.16 1.93
N ASN A 380 4.47 -19.58 2.92
CA ASN A 380 3.02 -19.68 3.15
C ASN A 380 2.36 -18.29 3.21
N PHE A 381 2.85 -17.35 2.41
CA PHE A 381 2.51 -15.93 2.52
C PHE A 381 1.01 -15.64 2.37
N ASP A 382 0.32 -16.42 1.55
CA ASP A 382 -1.12 -16.28 1.32
C ASP A 382 -1.95 -16.70 2.52
N THR A 383 -1.40 -17.55 3.37
CA THR A 383 -1.99 -17.94 4.65
C THR A 383 -1.56 -17.01 5.78
N TYR A 384 -0.33 -16.49 5.72
CA TYR A 384 0.26 -15.62 6.74
C TYR A 384 -0.26 -14.19 6.70
N SER A 385 -0.26 -13.54 5.53
CA SER A 385 -0.47 -12.10 5.42
C SER A 385 -1.90 -11.63 5.76
N PRO A 386 -3.00 -12.32 5.40
CA PRO A 386 -4.33 -11.81 5.70
C PRO A 386 -4.66 -11.76 7.21
N PRO A 387 -4.34 -12.79 8.02
CA PRO A 387 -4.49 -12.71 9.48
C PRO A 387 -3.68 -11.58 10.13
N VAL A 388 -2.48 -11.27 9.60
CA VAL A 388 -1.65 -10.18 10.14
C VAL A 388 -2.34 -8.83 9.96
N LEU A 389 -2.81 -8.51 8.75
CA LEU A 389 -3.52 -7.25 8.51
C LEU A 389 -4.79 -7.12 9.36
N LYS A 390 -5.56 -8.21 9.49
CA LYS A 390 -6.74 -8.27 10.37
C LYS A 390 -6.37 -8.00 11.82
N GLN A 391 -5.26 -8.56 12.30
CA GLN A 391 -4.79 -8.36 13.66
C GLN A 391 -4.33 -6.92 13.92
N ILE A 392 -3.67 -6.29 12.95
CA ILE A 392 -3.27 -4.88 13.04
C ILE A 392 -4.52 -3.99 13.19
N PHE A 393 -5.51 -4.14 12.32
CA PHE A 393 -6.75 -3.37 12.41
C PHE A 393 -7.59 -3.71 13.66
N TYR A 394 -7.56 -4.96 14.10
CA TYR A 394 -8.12 -5.35 15.38
C TYR A 394 -7.47 -4.56 16.52
N ASN A 395 -6.13 -4.53 16.58
CA ASN A 395 -5.38 -3.84 17.64
C ASN A 395 -5.69 -2.35 17.62
N GLN A 396 -5.67 -1.71 16.44
CA GLN A 396 -6.02 -0.30 16.28
C GLN A 396 -7.43 0.02 16.81
N ALA A 397 -8.44 -0.77 16.43
CA ALA A 397 -9.80 -0.56 16.91
C ALA A 397 -9.93 -0.78 18.42
N TYR A 398 -9.28 -1.83 18.93
CA TYR A 398 -9.28 -2.15 20.35
C TYR A 398 -8.62 -1.04 21.18
N ASP A 399 -7.46 -0.54 20.75
CA ASP A 399 -6.70 0.52 21.44
C ASP A 399 -7.38 1.89 21.34
N ALA A 400 -8.13 2.13 20.27
CA ALA A 400 -8.96 3.32 20.12
C ALA A 400 -10.14 3.34 21.10
N MET A 401 -10.67 2.17 21.48
CA MET A 401 -11.67 2.05 22.54
C MET A 401 -11.02 2.22 23.93
N LYS A 402 -11.05 3.42 24.49
CA LYS A 402 -10.35 3.74 25.76
C LYS A 402 -10.95 3.06 26.98
N ASN A 403 -10.15 2.91 28.04
CA ASN A 403 -10.59 2.26 29.28
C ASN A 403 -11.18 3.24 30.27
N SER A 404 -10.86 4.52 30.14
CA SER A 404 -11.29 5.58 31.04
C SER A 404 -11.62 6.87 30.28
N ALA A 405 -12.46 7.72 30.89
CA ALA A 405 -12.76 9.04 30.36
C ALA A 405 -11.54 9.99 30.40
N GLU A 406 -10.51 9.66 31.19
CA GLU A 406 -9.26 10.44 31.28
C GLU A 406 -8.35 10.19 30.08
N GLU A 407 -8.40 8.98 29.51
CA GLU A 407 -7.69 8.60 28.29
C GLU A 407 -8.40 9.06 27.00
N GLU A 408 -9.69 9.40 27.11
CA GLU A 408 -10.51 9.80 25.96
C GLU A 408 -10.25 11.27 25.60
N THR A 409 -9.78 11.49 24.37
CA THR A 409 -9.54 12.83 23.83
C THR A 409 -10.75 13.38 23.08
N GLY A 410 -11.71 12.50 22.72
CA GLY A 410 -12.96 12.83 22.06
C GLY A 410 -14.05 13.35 23.00
N SER A 411 -15.19 13.73 22.42
CA SER A 411 -16.34 14.27 23.14
C SER A 411 -17.25 13.20 23.76
N ILE A 412 -17.02 11.92 23.45
CA ILE A 412 -17.86 10.79 23.85
C ILE A 412 -16.96 9.71 24.44
N PHE A 413 -17.28 9.25 25.66
CA PHE A 413 -16.66 8.08 26.27
C PHE A 413 -17.72 7.02 26.54
N VAL A 414 -17.47 5.79 26.08
CA VAL A 414 -18.31 4.62 26.35
C VAL A 414 -17.51 3.59 27.14
N LYS A 415 -18.03 3.22 28.32
CA LYS A 415 -17.39 2.19 29.14
C LYS A 415 -17.79 0.80 28.63
N LEU A 416 -16.91 0.18 27.87
CA LEU A 416 -17.06 -1.17 27.33
C LEU A 416 -16.36 -2.20 28.22
N THR A 417 -16.91 -3.41 28.28
CA THR A 417 -16.21 -4.58 28.82
C THR A 417 -15.17 -5.10 27.83
N GLU A 418 -14.19 -5.85 28.33
CA GLU A 418 -13.17 -6.50 27.50
C GLU A 418 -13.76 -7.34 26.38
N SER A 419 -14.80 -8.13 26.69
CA SER A 419 -15.48 -8.98 25.70
C SER A 419 -16.18 -8.18 24.60
N GLU A 420 -16.74 -7.01 24.93
CA GLU A 420 -17.36 -6.12 23.93
C GLU A 420 -16.29 -5.53 23.01
N LYS A 421 -15.19 -5.02 23.57
CA LYS A 421 -14.07 -4.50 22.78
C LYS A 421 -13.52 -5.55 21.82
N GLN A 422 -13.31 -6.78 22.29
CA GLN A 422 -12.82 -7.88 21.46
C GLN A 422 -13.78 -8.19 20.30
N GLN A 423 -15.09 -8.24 20.55
CA GLN A 423 -16.09 -8.51 19.52
C GLN A 423 -16.19 -7.37 18.49
N MET A 424 -16.17 -6.12 18.94
CA MET A 424 -16.20 -4.94 18.08
C MET A 424 -14.93 -4.86 17.22
N ALA A 425 -13.75 -4.99 17.82
CA ALA A 425 -12.47 -4.96 17.13
C ALA A 425 -12.33 -6.08 16.09
N LYS A 426 -12.86 -7.28 16.38
CA LYS A 426 -12.86 -8.38 15.41
C LYS A 426 -13.65 -8.05 14.15
N VAL A 427 -14.85 -7.50 14.29
CA VAL A 427 -15.68 -7.09 13.15
C VAL A 427 -14.96 -6.02 12.33
N TYR A 428 -14.37 -5.03 13.01
CA TYR A 428 -13.62 -3.96 12.36
C TYR A 428 -12.43 -4.51 11.56
N GLY A 429 -11.60 -5.36 12.16
CA GLY A 429 -10.44 -5.94 11.49
C GLY A 429 -10.80 -6.82 10.29
N ASP A 430 -11.86 -7.63 10.40
CA ASP A 430 -12.34 -8.47 9.30
C ASP A 430 -12.83 -7.65 8.09
N ILE A 431 -13.61 -6.59 8.34
CA ILE A 431 -14.16 -5.73 7.28
C ILE A 431 -13.06 -4.86 6.67
N ASN A 432 -12.21 -4.22 7.49
CA ASN A 432 -11.21 -3.28 7.01
C ASN A 432 -10.13 -3.98 6.16
N ALA A 433 -9.67 -5.16 6.56
CA ALA A 433 -8.72 -5.95 5.77
C ALA A 433 -9.29 -6.35 4.39
N ALA A 434 -10.58 -6.67 4.31
CA ALA A 434 -11.22 -6.98 3.03
C ALA A 434 -11.42 -5.72 2.16
N CYS A 435 -11.66 -4.56 2.79
CA CYS A 435 -11.73 -3.28 2.10
C CYS A 435 -10.42 -2.94 1.40
N TYR A 436 -9.28 -3.05 2.09
CA TYR A 436 -7.96 -2.76 1.51
C TYR A 436 -7.68 -3.55 0.22
N GLY A 437 -8.14 -4.81 0.15
CA GLY A 437 -8.04 -5.64 -1.06
C GLY A 437 -9.14 -5.42 -2.11
N GLY A 438 -10.04 -4.44 -1.95
CA GLY A 438 -11.15 -4.19 -2.87
C GLY A 438 -12.24 -5.27 -2.85
N ARG A 439 -12.34 -6.06 -1.77
CA ARG A 439 -13.17 -7.28 -1.65
C ARG A 439 -14.12 -7.26 -0.47
N ALA A 440 -14.44 -6.09 0.09
CA ALA A 440 -15.35 -5.98 1.23
C ALA A 440 -16.73 -6.62 0.97
N TYR A 441 -17.20 -6.61 -0.28
CA TYR A 441 -18.47 -7.23 -0.71
C TYR A 441 -18.54 -8.75 -0.36
N GLU A 442 -17.40 -9.44 -0.29
CA GLU A 442 -17.33 -10.87 0.02
C GLU A 442 -17.65 -11.16 1.51
N VAL A 443 -17.32 -10.23 2.41
CA VAL A 443 -17.39 -10.45 3.86
C VAL A 443 -18.54 -9.73 4.54
N VAL A 444 -19.01 -8.63 3.95
CA VAL A 444 -19.92 -7.67 4.62
C VAL A 444 -21.21 -8.34 5.10
N LYS A 445 -21.79 -9.22 4.28
CA LYS A 445 -23.08 -9.89 4.56
C LYS A 445 -23.07 -10.72 5.83
N GLU A 446 -21.95 -11.38 6.14
CA GLU A 446 -21.82 -12.17 7.36
C GLU A 446 -21.28 -11.34 8.52
N ALA A 447 -20.41 -10.35 8.26
CA ALA A 447 -19.88 -9.46 9.27
C ALA A 447 -20.98 -8.65 9.98
N VAL A 448 -21.97 -8.14 9.24
CA VAL A 448 -23.10 -7.38 9.82
C VAL A 448 -24.07 -8.20 10.68
N LYS A 449 -23.94 -9.54 10.68
CA LYS A 449 -24.72 -10.41 11.57
C LYS A 449 -23.99 -10.71 12.89
N GLN A 450 -22.71 -10.37 12.99
CA GLN A 450 -21.92 -10.64 14.19
C GLN A 450 -22.38 -9.71 15.34
N PRO A 451 -22.37 -10.18 16.60
CA PRO A 451 -22.77 -9.35 17.74
C PRO A 451 -21.98 -8.04 17.85
N GLY A 452 -20.67 -8.08 17.53
CA GLY A 452 -19.80 -6.90 17.55
C GLY A 452 -20.28 -5.78 16.64
N TYR A 453 -20.90 -6.08 15.50
CA TYR A 453 -21.46 -5.04 14.62
C TYR A 453 -22.69 -4.36 15.23
N SER A 454 -23.53 -5.12 15.94
CA SER A 454 -24.68 -4.54 16.64
C SER A 454 -24.22 -3.56 17.71
N MET A 455 -23.11 -3.86 18.39
CA MET A 455 -22.50 -2.98 19.39
C MET A 455 -21.93 -1.70 18.76
N TRP A 456 -21.28 -1.78 17.59
CA TRP A 456 -20.84 -0.59 16.84
C TRP A 456 -21.99 0.39 16.58
N LYS A 457 -23.14 -0.11 16.13
CA LYS A 457 -24.34 0.72 15.89
C LYS A 457 -25.04 1.21 17.15
N GLU A 458 -24.94 0.47 18.25
CA GLU A 458 -25.55 0.85 19.52
C GLU A 458 -24.74 1.95 20.21
N TYR A 459 -23.42 1.78 20.24
CA TYR A 459 -22.51 2.67 20.98
C TYR A 459 -21.98 3.83 20.14
N CYS A 460 -21.89 3.68 18.81
CA CYS A 460 -21.30 4.66 17.89
C CYS A 460 -19.91 5.14 18.35
N TYR A 461 -19.11 4.24 18.91
CA TYR A 461 -17.87 4.55 19.60
C TYR A 461 -16.75 3.54 19.26
N PRO A 462 -15.53 4.01 18.95
CA PRO A 462 -15.15 5.39 18.69
C PRO A 462 -15.82 5.92 17.41
N SER A 463 -16.23 7.19 17.38
CA SER A 463 -17.12 7.70 16.33
C SER A 463 -16.53 7.58 14.93
N ILE A 464 -15.25 7.91 14.77
CA ILE A 464 -14.58 7.92 13.46
C ILE A 464 -14.39 6.51 12.92
N LEU A 465 -14.05 5.55 13.79
CA LEU A 465 -13.97 4.14 13.39
C LEU A 465 -15.34 3.59 13.02
N TYR A 466 -16.39 3.99 13.74
CA TYR A 466 -17.76 3.61 13.40
C TYR A 466 -18.21 4.21 12.06
N GLU A 467 -17.98 5.51 11.84
CA GLU A 467 -18.30 6.19 10.58
C GLU A 467 -17.58 5.55 9.39
N TYR A 468 -16.30 5.19 9.56
CA TYR A 468 -15.54 4.49 8.54
C TYR A 468 -16.07 3.07 8.29
N LEU A 469 -16.45 2.36 9.35
CA LEU A 469 -17.05 1.02 9.22
C LEU A 469 -18.38 1.07 8.44
N GLU A 470 -19.26 2.03 8.73
CA GLU A 470 -20.51 2.21 7.99
C GLU A 470 -20.24 2.57 6.52
N TYR A 471 -19.27 3.45 6.26
CA TYR A 471 -18.87 3.79 4.90
C TYR A 471 -18.45 2.55 4.10
N ILE A 472 -17.55 1.73 4.65
CA ILE A 472 -17.11 0.50 3.96
C ILE A 472 -18.30 -0.43 3.70
N ILE A 473 -19.23 -0.55 4.66
CA ILE A 473 -20.40 -1.42 4.51
C ILE A 473 -21.34 -0.94 3.40
N GLU A 474 -21.57 0.37 3.30
CA GLU A 474 -22.36 0.97 2.22
C GLU A 474 -21.68 0.81 0.86
N ASP A 475 -20.35 0.91 0.83
CA ASP A 475 -19.54 0.88 -0.38
C ASP A 475 -19.23 -0.55 -0.87
N ALA A 476 -19.35 -1.56 0.00
CA ALA A 476 -19.09 -2.98 -0.28
C ALA A 476 -20.14 -3.64 -1.18
N VAL A 477 -20.35 -3.11 -2.38
CA VAL A 477 -21.40 -3.55 -3.33
C VAL A 477 -20.88 -4.39 -4.50
N GLN A 478 -19.56 -4.36 -4.76
CA GLN A 478 -18.95 -5.02 -5.91
C GLN A 478 -17.47 -5.36 -5.68
N ASP A 479 -16.89 -6.10 -6.63
CA ASP A 479 -15.45 -6.32 -6.70
C ASP A 479 -14.77 -5.09 -7.34
N TYR A 480 -13.88 -4.44 -6.58
CA TYR A 480 -13.15 -3.26 -7.04
C TYR A 480 -11.82 -3.59 -7.74
N ASN A 481 -11.55 -4.88 -7.97
CA ASN A 481 -10.32 -5.33 -8.61
C ASN A 481 -10.41 -5.43 -10.14
N VAL A 482 -11.57 -5.16 -10.74
CA VAL A 482 -11.77 -5.24 -12.20
C VAL A 482 -12.67 -4.10 -12.66
N LEU A 483 -12.17 -3.31 -13.61
CA LEU A 483 -12.93 -2.27 -14.29
C LEU A 483 -12.74 -2.43 -15.80
N SER A 484 -13.85 -2.52 -16.53
CA SER A 484 -13.85 -2.65 -17.99
C SER A 484 -14.71 -1.54 -18.57
N ILE A 485 -14.16 -0.77 -19.51
CA ILE A 485 -14.88 0.21 -20.31
C ILE A 485 -14.80 -0.21 -21.77
N GLU A 486 -15.99 -0.41 -22.35
CA GLU A 486 -16.22 -0.82 -23.73
C GLU A 486 -16.41 0.36 -24.69
#